data_AF-V3ZS86-F1
#
_entry.id   AF-V3ZS86-F1
#
_cell.length_a   1.000
_cell.length_b   1.000
_cell.length_c   1.000
_cell.angle_alpha   90.00
_cell.angle_beta   90.00
_cell.angle_gamma   90.00
#
_symmetry.space_group_name_H-M   'P 1'
#
loop_
_entity.id
_entity.type
_entity.pdbx_description
1 polymer ?
#
loop_
_entity_poly.entity_id
_entity_poly.type
_entity_poly.pdbx_seq_one_letter_code
_entity_poly.pdbx_strand_id
1 'polypeptide(L)'
;MSSIEEHTSQYKSLSHRKIEVIKKNLVSVCGLSVKSLIDKACFSTIEDGCEQLINFTANLEQILLHQIRPQKNWYGGAENLHFWTYIKQACKNIPQSCISNIDSIENIKSMSAKGRAFIRCALMEKRLSEYISTAVKQTKLTKKYYLDGAILLSEEATMICGVLLGLNSIDFSFCLKGQNVDLFGPMVIDYTPYLKYQQSIEGNYIDEDEMRMLNSGENSSHNVYEDNSDITWKEKFRTLENKYRGMCEQKGYLEELLRMRENQLDESNQQQQKLFKTLRAMEKENKRERDELEQVILELQAQL
;
A
#
# COMPACT_ATOMS: atom_id res chain seq x y z
N MET A 1 -15.41 -4.01 38.03
CA MET A 1 -15.60 -4.85 36.82
C MET A 1 -15.96 -3.99 35.62
N SER A 2 -17.00 -3.13 35.64
CA SER A 2 -17.42 -2.38 34.45
C SER A 2 -16.32 -1.58 33.75
N SER A 3 -15.45 -0.85 34.46
CA SER A 3 -14.40 -0.04 33.82
C SER A 3 -13.38 -0.84 33.00
N ILE A 4 -13.13 -2.11 33.35
CA ILE A 4 -12.23 -2.99 32.58
C ILE A 4 -12.94 -3.47 31.30
N GLU A 5 -14.24 -3.74 31.37
CA GLU A 5 -15.06 -4.13 30.21
C GLU A 5 -15.26 -2.95 29.24
N GLU A 6 -15.43 -1.73 29.77
CA GLU A 6 -15.50 -0.49 28.99
C GLU A 6 -14.18 -0.22 28.24
N HIS A 7 -13.03 -0.24 28.93
CA HIS A 7 -11.72 -0.09 28.26
C HIS A 7 -11.50 -1.19 27.21
N THR A 8 -11.79 -2.46 27.53
CA THR A 8 -11.63 -3.57 26.58
C THR A 8 -12.52 -3.41 25.34
N SER A 9 -13.74 -2.90 25.51
CA SER A 9 -14.68 -2.61 24.43
C SER A 9 -14.24 -1.41 23.59
N GLN A 10 -13.69 -0.37 24.22
CA GLN A 10 -13.14 0.81 23.54
C GLN A 10 -11.91 0.46 22.69
N TYR A 11 -10.98 -0.36 23.22
CA TYR A 11 -9.83 -0.86 22.44
C TYR A 11 -10.25 -1.74 21.26
N LYS A 12 -11.25 -2.62 21.44
CA LYS A 12 -11.83 -3.42 20.34
C LYS A 12 -12.48 -2.53 19.27
N SER A 13 -13.24 -1.51 19.68
CA SER A 13 -13.87 -0.53 18.78
C SER A 13 -12.83 0.26 17.97
N LEU A 14 -11.77 0.76 18.62
CA LEU A 14 -10.66 1.45 17.97
C LEU A 14 -9.89 0.54 17.00
N SER A 15 -9.69 -0.73 17.35
CA SER A 15 -9.08 -1.73 16.47
C SER A 15 -9.96 -2.02 15.24
N HIS A 16 -11.27 -2.20 15.44
CA HIS A 16 -12.22 -2.45 14.35
C HIS A 16 -12.31 -1.26 13.38
N ARG A 17 -12.37 -0.02 13.89
CA ARG A 17 -12.33 1.20 13.08
C ARG A 17 -11.04 1.30 12.24
N LYS A 18 -9.89 0.93 12.80
CA LYS A 18 -8.62 0.90 12.05
C LYS A 18 -8.64 -0.14 10.92
N ILE A 19 -9.15 -1.35 11.19
CA ILE A 19 -9.28 -2.41 10.17
C ILE A 19 -10.19 -1.95 9.03
N GLU A 20 -11.35 -1.37 9.33
CA GLU A 20 -12.30 -0.92 8.30
C GLU A 20 -11.75 0.26 7.46
N VAL A 21 -10.94 1.15 8.05
CA VAL A 21 -10.22 2.20 7.29
C VAL A 21 -9.16 1.60 6.38
N ILE A 22 -8.34 0.65 6.86
CA ILE A 22 -7.33 -0.04 6.05
C ILE A 22 -8.01 -0.77 4.87
N LYS A 23 -9.09 -1.51 5.14
CA LYS A 23 -9.93 -2.18 4.14
C LYS A 23 -10.40 -1.23 3.04
N LYS A 24 -11.02 -0.10 3.42
CA LYS A 24 -11.51 0.91 2.45
C LYS A 24 -10.37 1.53 1.63
N ASN A 25 -9.24 1.84 2.26
CA ASN A 25 -8.08 2.41 1.58
C ASN A 25 -7.47 1.42 0.57
N LEU A 26 -7.30 0.15 0.96
CA LEU A 26 -6.78 -0.90 0.09
C LEU A 26 -7.67 -1.11 -1.14
N VAL A 27 -8.99 -1.21 -0.96
CA VAL A 27 -9.97 -1.39 -2.04
C VAL A 27 -9.99 -0.18 -2.99
N SER A 28 -9.93 1.04 -2.45
CA SER A 28 -9.86 2.28 -3.26
C SER A 28 -8.58 2.33 -4.10
N VAL A 29 -7.43 2.04 -3.50
CA VAL A 29 -6.13 2.00 -4.19
C VAL A 29 -6.06 0.85 -5.21
N CYS A 30 -6.75 -0.27 -5.02
CA CYS A 30 -6.85 -1.31 -6.05
C CYS A 30 -7.49 -0.76 -7.33
N GLY A 31 -8.57 0.03 -7.22
CA GLY A 31 -9.20 0.68 -8.36
C GLY A 31 -8.27 1.68 -9.06
N LEU A 32 -7.57 2.50 -8.29
CA LEU A 32 -6.69 3.54 -8.83
C LEU A 32 -5.39 2.99 -9.42
N SER A 33 -4.81 1.94 -8.84
CA SER A 33 -3.60 1.27 -9.35
C SER A 33 -3.89 0.49 -10.63
N VAL A 34 -5.02 -0.21 -10.73
CA VAL A 34 -5.47 -0.84 -11.98
C VAL A 34 -5.72 0.19 -13.07
N LYS A 35 -6.40 1.31 -12.76
CA LYS A 35 -6.55 2.40 -13.73
C LYS A 35 -5.19 2.93 -14.19
N SER A 36 -4.27 3.20 -13.27
CA SER A 36 -2.93 3.70 -13.58
C SER A 36 -2.12 2.75 -14.46
N LEU A 37 -2.28 1.43 -14.29
CA LEU A 37 -1.70 0.42 -15.18
C LEU A 37 -2.30 0.45 -16.59
N ILE A 38 -3.64 0.54 -16.71
CA ILE A 38 -4.32 0.65 -18.01
C ILE A 38 -3.89 1.92 -18.73
N ASP A 39 -3.95 3.07 -18.04
CA ASP A 39 -3.52 4.36 -18.59
C ASP A 39 -2.05 4.32 -19.05
N LYS A 40 -1.15 3.70 -18.27
CA LYS A 40 0.28 3.54 -18.63
C LYS A 40 0.49 2.60 -19.82
N ALA A 41 -0.31 1.53 -19.92
CA ALA A 41 -0.24 0.55 -21.01
C ALA A 41 -0.64 1.16 -22.38
N CYS A 42 -1.47 2.21 -22.39
CA CYS A 42 -1.81 2.93 -23.62
C CYS A 42 -0.62 3.65 -24.28
N PHE A 43 0.45 3.95 -23.51
CA PHE A 43 1.62 4.70 -24.01
C PHE A 43 2.90 3.88 -24.12
N SER A 44 3.01 2.76 -23.39
CA SER A 44 4.24 1.96 -23.30
C SER A 44 3.96 0.56 -22.79
N THR A 45 4.74 -0.43 -23.23
CA THR A 45 4.75 -1.78 -22.66
C THR A 45 5.06 -1.76 -21.17
N ILE A 46 4.37 -2.59 -20.38
CA ILE A 46 4.59 -2.67 -18.93
C ILE A 46 5.75 -3.62 -18.63
N GLU A 47 6.89 -3.04 -18.23
CA GLU A 47 8.07 -3.78 -17.78
C GLU A 47 7.95 -4.23 -16.31
N ASP A 48 8.69 -5.25 -15.90
CA ASP A 48 8.63 -5.82 -14.53
C ASP A 48 9.09 -4.84 -13.43
N GLY A 49 9.92 -3.85 -13.80
CA GLY A 49 10.37 -2.76 -12.92
C GLY A 49 9.45 -1.54 -12.88
N CYS A 50 8.30 -1.56 -13.57
CA CYS A 50 7.38 -0.44 -13.67
C CYS A 50 6.75 -0.08 -12.30
N GLU A 51 6.86 1.18 -11.87
CA GLU A 51 6.32 1.66 -10.58
C GLU A 51 4.82 1.36 -10.41
N GLN A 52 4.03 1.51 -11.48
CA GLN A 52 2.60 1.21 -11.47
C GLN A 52 2.33 -0.29 -11.22
N LEU A 53 3.15 -1.18 -11.79
CA LEU A 53 3.08 -2.62 -11.57
C LEU A 53 3.54 -3.00 -10.15
N ILE A 54 4.62 -2.38 -9.68
CA ILE A 54 5.14 -2.54 -8.32
C ILE A 54 4.06 -2.17 -7.30
N ASN A 55 3.46 -0.99 -7.45
CA ASN A 55 2.45 -0.48 -6.52
C ASN A 55 1.13 -1.29 -6.57
N PHE A 56 0.70 -1.72 -7.76
CA PHE A 56 -0.41 -2.66 -7.92
C PHE A 56 -0.14 -4.00 -7.22
N THR A 57 1.04 -4.59 -7.44
CA THR A 57 1.44 -5.87 -6.82
C THR A 57 1.49 -5.74 -5.30
N ALA A 58 2.01 -4.62 -4.78
CA ALA A 58 2.00 -4.28 -3.36
C ALA A 58 0.57 -4.25 -2.80
N ASN A 59 -0.32 -3.49 -3.47
CA ASN A 59 -1.71 -3.34 -3.04
C ASN A 59 -2.46 -4.68 -3.04
N LEU A 60 -2.29 -5.50 -4.08
CA LEU A 60 -2.91 -6.81 -4.17
C LEU A 60 -2.34 -7.80 -3.14
N GLU A 61 -1.02 -7.80 -2.88
CA GLU A 61 -0.41 -8.59 -1.80
C GLU A 61 -1.01 -8.20 -0.44
N GLN A 62 -1.17 -6.91 -0.15
CA GLN A 62 -1.82 -6.45 1.10
C GLN A 62 -3.31 -6.81 1.18
N ILE A 63 -4.06 -6.75 0.08
CA ILE A 63 -5.47 -7.20 0.03
C ILE A 63 -5.57 -8.70 0.33
N LEU A 64 -4.67 -9.51 -0.25
CA LEU A 64 -4.65 -10.96 -0.08
C LEU A 64 -4.09 -11.38 1.29
N LEU A 65 -3.34 -10.53 1.99
CA LEU A 65 -2.89 -10.75 3.37
C LEU A 65 -3.83 -10.16 4.43
N HIS A 66 -4.76 -9.27 4.06
CA HIS A 66 -5.64 -8.57 4.99
C HIS A 66 -6.46 -9.54 5.84
N GLN A 67 -6.23 -9.51 7.16
CA GLN A 67 -6.88 -10.38 8.15
C GLN A 67 -6.66 -11.89 7.93
N ILE A 68 -5.52 -12.29 7.33
CA ILE A 68 -5.10 -13.70 7.31
C ILE A 68 -4.87 -14.21 8.75
N ARG A 69 -5.22 -15.46 9.03
CA ARG A 69 -5.09 -16.03 10.38
C ARG A 69 -3.62 -16.30 10.69
N PRO A 70 -3.10 -15.92 11.87
CA PRO A 70 -1.78 -16.38 12.31
C PRO A 70 -1.81 -17.88 12.54
N GLN A 71 -0.83 -18.61 12.01
CA GLN A 71 -0.72 -20.06 12.23
C GLN A 71 -0.27 -20.32 13.67
N LYS A 72 -0.99 -21.19 14.40
CA LYS A 72 -0.58 -21.68 15.72
C LYS A 72 -0.07 -23.11 15.59
N ASN A 73 1.23 -23.26 15.36
CA ASN A 73 1.88 -24.57 15.43
C ASN A 73 2.09 -24.96 16.89
N TRP A 74 1.66 -26.16 17.27
CA TRP A 74 1.65 -26.63 18.67
C TRP A 74 3.05 -26.85 19.26
N TYR A 75 4.09 -26.85 18.43
CA TYR A 75 5.51 -26.96 18.79
C TYR A 75 6.31 -25.66 18.55
N GLY A 76 5.65 -24.49 18.47
CA GLY A 76 6.32 -23.18 18.46
C GLY A 76 7.03 -22.76 17.16
N GLY A 77 7.19 -23.66 16.19
CA GLY A 77 7.72 -23.32 14.86
C GLY A 77 6.74 -22.45 14.07
N ALA A 78 6.97 -21.14 14.03
CA ALA A 78 6.07 -20.17 13.40
C ALA A 78 6.23 -20.09 11.87
N GLU A 79 5.72 -21.08 11.14
CA GLU A 79 5.41 -20.88 9.72
C GLU A 79 4.14 -20.03 9.60
N ASN A 80 4.28 -18.77 9.18
CA ASN A 80 3.14 -17.89 8.97
C ASN A 80 2.31 -18.36 7.76
N LEU A 81 0.99 -18.50 7.94
CA LEU A 81 0.08 -18.68 6.81
C LEU A 81 0.25 -17.52 5.84
N HIS A 82 0.57 -17.83 4.59
CA HIS A 82 0.72 -16.86 3.52
C HIS A 82 -0.44 -16.98 2.52
N PHE A 83 -0.79 -15.88 1.86
CA PHE A 83 -1.88 -15.88 0.87
C PHE A 83 -1.63 -16.90 -0.26
N TRP A 84 -0.35 -17.15 -0.59
CA TRP A 84 0.05 -18.15 -1.57
C TRP A 84 -0.42 -19.57 -1.21
N THR A 85 -0.31 -19.98 0.06
CA THR A 85 -0.81 -21.29 0.54
C THR A 85 -2.31 -21.43 0.31
N TYR A 86 -3.05 -20.35 0.58
CA TYR A 86 -4.50 -20.28 0.34
C TYR A 86 -4.83 -20.35 -1.15
N ILE A 87 -4.17 -19.55 -1.99
CA ILE A 87 -4.39 -19.54 -3.45
C ILE A 87 -4.10 -20.92 -4.05
N LYS A 88 -2.99 -21.56 -3.68
CA LYS A 88 -2.65 -22.92 -4.15
C LYS A 88 -3.77 -23.93 -3.84
N GLN A 89 -4.36 -23.87 -2.64
CA GLN A 89 -5.45 -24.76 -2.25
C GLN A 89 -6.80 -24.40 -2.89
N ALA A 90 -7.11 -23.12 -3.03
CA ALA A 90 -8.38 -22.64 -3.57
C ALA A 90 -8.44 -22.81 -5.11
N CYS A 91 -7.35 -22.51 -5.80
CA CYS A 91 -7.28 -22.51 -7.26
C CYS A 91 -6.82 -23.85 -7.86
N LYS A 92 -6.61 -24.90 -7.06
CA LYS A 92 -6.11 -26.22 -7.50
C LYS A 92 -6.91 -26.90 -8.63
N ASN A 93 -8.18 -26.54 -8.81
CA ASN A 93 -9.07 -27.11 -9.83
C ASN A 93 -9.10 -26.27 -11.12
N ILE A 94 -8.36 -25.16 -11.19
CA ILE A 94 -8.30 -24.31 -12.39
C ILE A 94 -7.42 -25.01 -13.44
N PRO A 95 -7.96 -25.31 -14.64
CA PRO A 95 -7.21 -26.00 -15.68
C PRO A 95 -6.08 -25.13 -16.22
N GLN A 96 -4.96 -25.78 -16.57
CA GLN A 96 -3.76 -25.14 -17.12
C GLN A 96 -3.30 -23.93 -16.27
N SER A 97 -3.25 -24.09 -14.95
CA SER A 97 -2.82 -23.00 -14.06
C SER A 97 -1.30 -22.94 -13.88
N CYS A 98 -0.74 -21.73 -13.82
CA CYS A 98 0.67 -21.49 -13.49
C CYS A 98 1.12 -22.02 -12.11
N ILE A 99 0.18 -22.43 -11.24
CA ILE A 99 0.44 -22.77 -9.84
C ILE A 99 1.50 -23.87 -9.68
N SER A 100 1.39 -24.95 -10.45
CA SER A 100 2.37 -26.05 -10.42
C SER A 100 3.74 -25.61 -10.93
N ASN A 101 3.77 -24.77 -11.97
CA ASN A 101 5.01 -24.26 -12.56
C ASN A 101 5.77 -23.38 -11.57
N ILE A 102 5.06 -22.49 -10.85
CA ILE A 102 5.65 -21.62 -9.81
C ILE A 102 6.22 -22.44 -8.66
N ASP A 103 5.57 -23.53 -8.28
CA ASP A 103 6.03 -24.36 -7.17
C ASP A 103 7.35 -25.09 -7.48
N SER A 104 7.59 -25.38 -8.77
CA SER A 104 8.81 -26.00 -9.30
C SER A 104 9.96 -25.05 -9.63
N ILE A 105 9.82 -23.74 -9.41
CA ILE A 105 10.92 -22.78 -9.65
C ILE A 105 11.95 -22.87 -8.51
N GLU A 106 13.06 -23.58 -8.74
CA GLU A 106 14.14 -23.78 -7.76
C GLU A 106 14.73 -22.47 -7.20
N ASN A 107 14.73 -21.42 -8.02
CA ASN A 107 15.24 -20.09 -7.67
C ASN A 107 14.29 -19.30 -6.72
N ILE A 108 13.04 -19.73 -6.51
CA ILE A 108 12.02 -18.97 -5.75
C ILE A 108 11.57 -19.82 -4.54
N LYS A 109 12.23 -19.60 -3.40
CA LYS A 109 12.03 -20.41 -2.18
C LYS A 109 11.04 -19.80 -1.19
N SER A 110 10.98 -18.46 -1.08
CA SER A 110 10.10 -17.76 -0.14
C SER A 110 8.62 -17.83 -0.54
N MET A 111 7.71 -17.97 0.43
CA MET A 111 6.26 -17.97 0.19
C MET A 111 5.73 -16.62 -0.32
N SER A 112 6.37 -15.50 0.04
CA SER A 112 6.07 -14.18 -0.54
C SER A 112 6.56 -14.10 -1.98
N ALA A 113 7.80 -14.52 -2.26
CA ALA A 113 8.32 -14.55 -3.63
C ALA A 113 7.48 -15.47 -4.56
N LYS A 114 7.02 -16.64 -4.08
CA LYS A 114 6.07 -17.50 -4.82
C LYS A 114 4.71 -16.82 -5.04
N GLY A 115 4.17 -16.11 -4.04
CA GLY A 115 2.94 -15.32 -4.18
C GLY A 115 3.06 -14.18 -5.20
N ARG A 116 4.21 -13.51 -5.24
CA ARG A 116 4.52 -12.43 -6.19
C ARG A 116 4.78 -12.94 -7.61
N ALA A 117 5.42 -14.11 -7.73
CA ALA A 117 5.54 -14.82 -9.00
C ALA A 117 4.16 -15.23 -9.53
N PHE A 118 3.25 -15.69 -8.65
CA PHE A 118 1.86 -15.97 -9.01
C PHE A 118 1.12 -14.76 -9.58
N ILE A 119 1.19 -13.58 -8.93
CA ILE A 119 0.54 -12.38 -9.46
C ILE A 119 1.05 -12.09 -10.88
N ARG A 120 2.37 -12.15 -11.10
CA ARG A 120 2.99 -11.93 -12.42
C ARG A 120 2.57 -12.97 -13.46
N CYS A 121 2.62 -14.27 -13.14
CA CYS A 121 2.17 -15.33 -14.03
C CYS A 121 0.68 -15.16 -14.40
N ALA A 122 -0.17 -14.89 -13.42
CA ALA A 122 -1.60 -14.74 -13.62
C ALA A 122 -1.98 -13.48 -14.43
N LEU A 123 -1.15 -12.41 -14.38
CA LEU A 123 -1.24 -11.26 -15.28
C LEU A 123 -0.85 -11.64 -16.71
N MET A 124 0.30 -12.32 -16.90
CA MET A 124 0.74 -12.80 -18.22
C MET A 124 -0.25 -13.79 -18.86
N GLU A 125 -0.90 -14.63 -18.06
CA GLU A 125 -1.97 -15.53 -18.49
C GLU A 125 -3.29 -14.79 -18.81
N LYS A 126 -3.43 -13.50 -18.45
CA LYS A 126 -4.70 -12.73 -18.49
C LYS A 126 -5.84 -13.36 -17.67
N ARG A 127 -5.48 -14.02 -16.56
CA ARG A 127 -6.39 -14.83 -15.72
C ARG A 127 -6.43 -14.43 -14.25
N LEU A 128 -5.73 -13.37 -13.84
CA LEU A 128 -5.68 -12.92 -12.44
C LEU A 128 -7.08 -12.76 -11.81
N SER A 129 -8.01 -12.15 -12.53
CA SER A 129 -9.42 -12.00 -12.14
C SER A 129 -10.15 -13.36 -11.96
N GLU A 130 -9.88 -14.35 -12.81
CA GLU A 130 -10.41 -15.73 -12.71
C GLU A 130 -9.89 -16.43 -11.45
N TYR A 131 -8.59 -16.33 -11.16
CA TYR A 131 -7.99 -16.91 -9.96
C TYR A 131 -8.61 -16.33 -8.67
N ILE A 132 -8.65 -14.99 -8.55
CA ILE A 132 -9.21 -14.34 -7.35
C ILE A 132 -10.71 -14.62 -7.21
N SER A 133 -11.48 -14.56 -8.31
CA SER A 133 -12.91 -14.90 -8.30
C SER A 133 -13.16 -16.36 -7.86
N THR A 134 -12.36 -17.30 -8.35
CA THR A 134 -12.45 -18.71 -7.96
C THR A 134 -12.11 -18.92 -6.49
N ALA A 135 -11.11 -18.20 -5.97
CA ALA A 135 -10.75 -18.28 -4.56
C ALA A 135 -11.86 -17.74 -3.65
N VAL A 136 -12.40 -16.55 -3.95
CA VAL A 136 -13.48 -15.89 -3.18
C VAL A 136 -14.76 -16.74 -3.14
N LYS A 137 -15.09 -17.45 -4.23
CA LYS A 137 -16.21 -18.40 -4.27
C LYS A 137 -16.09 -19.57 -3.29
N GLN A 138 -14.88 -19.90 -2.80
CA GLN A 138 -14.66 -20.99 -1.85
C GLN A 138 -14.81 -20.55 -0.39
N THR A 139 -15.90 -19.88 -0.04
CA THR A 139 -16.13 -19.26 1.28
C THR A 139 -15.86 -20.20 2.47
N LYS A 140 -16.18 -21.50 2.35
CA LYS A 140 -15.88 -22.52 3.39
C LYS A 140 -14.38 -22.75 3.61
N LEU A 141 -13.57 -22.60 2.56
CA LEU A 141 -12.11 -22.63 2.62
C LEU A 141 -11.56 -21.29 3.11
N THR A 142 -12.04 -20.17 2.55
CA THR A 142 -11.62 -18.82 2.93
C THR A 142 -11.76 -18.58 4.43
N LYS A 143 -12.89 -18.98 5.05
CA LYS A 143 -13.10 -18.88 6.50
C LYS A 143 -12.10 -19.67 7.36
N LYS A 144 -11.41 -20.69 6.80
CA LYS A 144 -10.33 -21.43 7.49
C LYS A 144 -8.99 -20.68 7.47
N TYR A 145 -8.75 -19.83 6.46
CA TYR A 145 -7.50 -19.09 6.29
C TYR A 145 -7.58 -17.65 6.79
N TYR A 146 -8.77 -17.04 6.81
CA TYR A 146 -8.96 -15.62 7.16
C TYR A 146 -9.87 -15.44 8.37
N LEU A 147 -9.59 -14.40 9.15
CA LEU A 147 -10.43 -13.91 10.25
C LEU A 147 -11.69 -13.22 9.71
N ASP A 148 -12.70 -13.08 10.56
CA ASP A 148 -13.88 -12.30 10.22
C ASP A 148 -13.51 -10.81 9.99
N GLY A 149 -14.19 -10.17 9.04
CA GLY A 149 -13.82 -8.83 8.55
C GLY A 149 -12.69 -8.79 7.52
N ALA A 150 -12.19 -9.94 7.04
CA ALA A 150 -11.26 -9.97 5.90
C ALA A 150 -11.92 -9.52 4.59
N ILE A 151 -11.16 -8.82 3.74
CA ILE A 151 -11.63 -8.36 2.42
C ILE A 151 -12.14 -9.53 1.58
N LEU A 152 -11.46 -10.68 1.59
CA LEU A 152 -11.86 -11.88 0.84
C LEU A 152 -13.14 -12.57 1.36
N LEU A 153 -13.70 -12.09 2.47
CA LEU A 153 -14.96 -12.55 3.05
C LEU A 153 -16.06 -11.48 2.99
N SER A 154 -15.81 -10.33 2.36
CA SER A 154 -16.74 -9.21 2.27
C SER A 154 -17.08 -8.85 0.82
N GLU A 155 -18.07 -7.98 0.62
CA GLU A 155 -18.61 -7.64 -0.71
C GLU A 155 -17.57 -6.95 -1.61
N GLU A 156 -16.60 -6.28 -1.01
CA GLU A 156 -15.46 -5.65 -1.68
C GLU A 156 -14.61 -6.65 -2.47
N ALA A 157 -14.57 -7.93 -2.10
CA ALA A 157 -13.90 -8.97 -2.90
C ALA A 157 -14.48 -9.08 -4.32
N THR A 158 -15.81 -8.98 -4.45
CA THR A 158 -16.49 -9.03 -5.75
C THR A 158 -16.18 -7.79 -6.57
N MET A 159 -16.13 -6.61 -5.92
CA MET A 159 -15.74 -5.35 -6.58
C MET A 159 -14.29 -5.41 -7.08
N ILE A 160 -13.36 -5.90 -6.26
CA ILE A 160 -11.95 -6.12 -6.66
C ILE A 160 -11.87 -7.08 -7.86
N CYS A 161 -12.61 -8.19 -7.85
CA CYS A 161 -12.66 -9.10 -9.01
C CYS A 161 -13.12 -8.38 -10.29
N GLY A 162 -14.12 -7.51 -10.19
CA GLY A 162 -14.61 -6.68 -11.30
C GLY A 162 -13.56 -5.70 -11.81
N VAL A 163 -12.85 -5.01 -10.91
CA VAL A 163 -11.74 -4.12 -11.25
C VAL A 163 -10.60 -4.88 -11.96
N LEU A 164 -10.22 -6.05 -11.45
CA LEU A 164 -9.13 -6.88 -12.00
C LEU A 164 -9.40 -7.36 -13.44
N LEU A 165 -10.65 -7.44 -13.89
CA LEU A 165 -10.97 -7.77 -15.29
C LEU A 165 -10.41 -6.73 -16.27
N GLY A 166 -10.25 -5.47 -15.84
CA GLY A 166 -9.68 -4.40 -16.65
C GLY A 166 -8.23 -4.64 -17.06
N LEU A 167 -7.48 -5.48 -16.32
CA LEU A 167 -6.09 -5.83 -16.64
C LEU A 167 -5.98 -6.85 -17.78
N ASN A 168 -7.06 -7.57 -18.14
CA ASN A 168 -7.04 -8.56 -19.22
C ASN A 168 -6.85 -7.91 -20.61
N SER A 169 -7.03 -6.60 -20.74
CA SER A 169 -6.75 -5.84 -21.97
C SER A 169 -5.26 -5.58 -22.19
N ILE A 170 -4.42 -5.74 -21.17
CA ILE A 170 -2.98 -5.45 -21.22
C ILE A 170 -2.20 -6.73 -21.54
N ASP A 171 -1.25 -6.65 -22.47
CA ASP A 171 -0.27 -7.71 -22.72
C ASP A 171 0.97 -7.52 -21.85
N PHE A 172 1.22 -8.48 -20.95
CA PHE A 172 2.35 -8.48 -20.01
C PHE A 172 3.42 -9.51 -20.41
N SER A 173 4.69 -9.14 -20.26
CA SER A 173 5.84 -10.00 -20.59
C SER A 173 6.96 -9.88 -19.54
N PHE A 174 6.94 -10.74 -18.51
CA PHE A 174 7.88 -10.66 -17.38
C PHE A 174 8.94 -11.79 -17.37
N CYS A 175 10.14 -11.47 -16.89
CA CYS A 175 11.31 -12.37 -16.89
C CYS A 175 11.55 -13.05 -15.53
N LEU A 176 10.82 -14.13 -15.24
CA LEU A 176 10.90 -14.84 -13.97
C LEU A 176 12.18 -15.66 -13.72
N LYS A 177 13.09 -15.76 -14.70
CA LYS A 177 14.30 -16.62 -14.66
C LYS A 177 15.63 -15.90 -14.33
N GLY A 178 15.62 -14.59 -14.06
CA GLY A 178 16.82 -13.82 -13.71
C GLY A 178 17.32 -14.01 -12.28
N GLN A 179 18.36 -13.25 -11.88
CA GLN A 179 18.82 -13.13 -10.47
C GLN A 179 17.76 -12.41 -9.63
N ASN A 180 16.71 -13.14 -9.25
CA ASN A 180 15.51 -12.62 -8.60
C ASN A 180 15.59 -12.72 -7.07
N VAL A 181 16.37 -11.83 -6.44
CA VAL A 181 16.78 -11.94 -5.03
C VAL A 181 15.62 -11.80 -4.01
N ASP A 182 14.43 -11.30 -4.39
CA ASP A 182 13.11 -11.69 -3.78
C ASP A 182 11.87 -10.95 -4.39
N LEU A 183 11.93 -10.54 -5.68
CA LEU A 183 10.78 -10.04 -6.48
C LEU A 183 9.94 -8.81 -5.98
N PHE A 184 10.38 -7.84 -5.17
CA PHE A 184 11.63 -7.59 -4.43
C PHE A 184 11.29 -6.77 -3.18
N GLY A 185 11.87 -7.10 -2.03
CA GLY A 185 11.75 -6.31 -0.78
C GLY A 185 10.33 -6.25 -0.16
N PRO A 186 10.16 -5.62 1.01
CA PRO A 186 8.84 -5.34 1.57
C PRO A 186 8.13 -4.32 0.68
N MET A 187 7.07 -4.73 -0.02
CA MET A 187 6.36 -3.85 -0.95
C MET A 187 5.43 -2.91 -0.17
N VAL A 188 5.88 -1.67 0.02
CA VAL A 188 5.08 -0.58 0.56
C VAL A 188 4.22 -0.01 -0.56
N ILE A 189 2.94 0.19 -0.29
CA ILE A 189 2.02 0.88 -1.21
C ILE A 189 2.37 2.37 -1.19
N ASP A 190 2.73 2.93 -2.34
CA ASP A 190 2.82 4.37 -2.48
C ASP A 190 1.42 4.95 -2.71
N TYR A 191 0.94 5.71 -1.73
CA TYR A 191 -0.35 6.39 -1.81
C TYR A 191 -0.26 7.73 -2.54
N THR A 192 0.94 8.30 -2.74
CA THR A 192 1.17 9.65 -3.26
C THR A 192 0.44 9.92 -4.60
N PRO A 193 0.46 9.02 -5.61
CA PRO A 193 -0.25 9.22 -6.87
C PRO A 193 -1.78 9.20 -6.75
N TYR A 194 -2.30 8.76 -5.61
CA TYR A 194 -3.73 8.51 -5.36
C TYR A 194 -4.34 9.47 -4.34
N LEU A 195 -3.53 10.33 -3.72
CA LEU A 195 -4.00 11.38 -2.81
C LEU A 195 -4.75 12.45 -3.62
N LYS A 196 -6.08 12.33 -3.66
CA LYS A 196 -6.95 13.40 -4.15
C LYS A 196 -6.90 14.56 -3.18
N TYR A 197 -6.25 15.65 -3.57
CA TYR A 197 -6.39 16.93 -2.88
C TYR A 197 -7.84 17.40 -3.01
N GLN A 198 -8.59 17.35 -1.91
CA GLN A 198 -9.92 17.97 -1.86
C GLN A 198 -9.76 19.48 -1.73
N GLN A 199 -9.61 20.18 -2.86
CA GLN A 199 -10.22 21.50 -2.94
C GLN A 199 -11.71 21.31 -2.62
N SER A 200 -12.26 22.12 -1.71
CA SER A 200 -13.70 22.18 -1.53
C SER A 200 -14.33 22.51 -2.89
N ILE A 201 -15.38 21.77 -3.23
CA ILE A 201 -15.95 21.72 -4.60
C ILE A 201 -16.42 23.11 -5.09
N GLU A 202 -16.65 24.05 -4.17
CA GLU A 202 -16.91 25.47 -4.43
C GLU A 202 -15.79 26.19 -5.21
N GLY A 203 -14.54 25.71 -5.18
CA GLY A 203 -13.42 26.33 -5.90
C GLY A 203 -13.60 26.37 -7.42
N ASN A 204 -14.24 25.36 -8.02
CA ASN A 204 -14.42 25.28 -9.48
C ASN A 204 -15.68 26.00 -9.99
N TYR A 205 -16.67 26.27 -9.13
CA TYR A 205 -17.85 27.06 -9.52
C TYR A 205 -17.53 28.55 -9.63
N ILE A 206 -16.55 29.03 -8.86
CA ILE A 206 -16.17 30.45 -8.82
C ILE A 206 -15.51 30.91 -10.13
N ASP A 207 -14.73 30.06 -10.81
CA ASP A 207 -14.02 30.45 -12.05
C ASP A 207 -14.98 30.68 -13.22
N GLU A 208 -16.05 29.87 -13.34
CA GLU A 208 -17.13 30.13 -14.32
C GLU A 208 -17.96 31.37 -13.96
N ASP A 209 -18.31 31.57 -12.68
CA ASP A 209 -19.12 32.71 -12.27
C ASP A 209 -18.33 34.04 -12.28
N GLU A 210 -17.03 34.06 -11.95
CA GLU A 210 -16.17 35.24 -12.15
C GLU A 210 -16.06 35.58 -13.63
N MET A 211 -15.86 34.59 -14.53
CA MET A 211 -15.78 34.85 -15.96
C MET A 211 -17.12 35.30 -16.58
N ARG A 212 -18.26 34.84 -16.05
CA ARG A 212 -19.59 35.37 -16.41
C ARG A 212 -19.81 36.79 -15.91
N MET A 213 -19.44 37.08 -14.66
CA MET A 213 -19.60 38.40 -14.04
C MET A 213 -18.71 39.47 -14.67
N LEU A 214 -17.51 39.11 -15.15
CA LEU A 214 -16.64 40.01 -15.92
C LEU A 214 -17.25 40.37 -17.29
N ASN A 215 -17.98 39.45 -17.94
CA ASN A 215 -18.67 39.70 -19.21
C ASN A 215 -19.97 40.52 -19.08
N SER A 216 -20.54 40.65 -17.88
CA SER A 216 -21.78 41.43 -17.65
C SER A 216 -21.56 42.95 -17.58
N GLY A 217 -20.33 43.45 -17.77
CA GLY A 217 -19.99 44.86 -17.57
C GLY A 217 -20.38 45.86 -18.67
N GLU A 218 -20.79 45.42 -19.86
CA GLU A 218 -20.88 46.29 -21.06
C GLU A 218 -22.27 46.49 -21.70
N ASN A 219 -23.39 46.18 -21.02
CA ASN A 219 -24.72 46.50 -21.58
C ASN A 219 -25.76 47.04 -20.59
N SER A 220 -26.18 48.29 -20.87
CA SER A 220 -27.52 48.88 -20.63
C SER A 220 -27.97 49.20 -19.19
N SER A 221 -27.79 50.48 -18.83
CA SER A 221 -28.84 51.46 -18.44
C SER A 221 -29.98 51.12 -17.45
N HIS A 222 -30.13 52.04 -16.49
CA HIS A 222 -31.31 52.43 -15.68
C HIS A 222 -31.61 51.78 -14.31
N ASN A 223 -31.55 52.65 -13.29
CA ASN A 223 -32.41 52.79 -12.10
C ASN A 223 -32.54 51.61 -11.10
N VAL A 224 -31.99 51.75 -9.90
CA VAL A 224 -32.66 52.24 -8.65
C VAL A 224 -31.61 52.28 -7.53
N TYR A 225 -31.73 53.23 -6.59
CA TYR A 225 -30.85 53.30 -5.41
C TYR A 225 -31.24 52.24 -4.37
N GLU A 226 -30.29 51.42 -3.91
CA GLU A 226 -30.33 50.87 -2.54
C GLU A 226 -28.94 50.37 -2.06
N ASP A 227 -28.79 50.26 -0.74
CA ASP A 227 -27.53 50.18 0.03
C ASP A 227 -26.83 48.80 -0.05
N ASN A 228 -26.39 48.42 -1.25
CA ASN A 228 -25.95 47.05 -1.55
C ASN A 228 -24.41 46.87 -1.56
N SER A 229 -23.64 47.97 -1.60
CA SER A 229 -22.17 47.92 -1.57
C SER A 229 -21.61 47.40 -0.25
N ASP A 230 -22.25 47.77 0.87
CA ASP A 230 -21.80 47.41 2.22
C ASP A 230 -22.04 45.93 2.55
N ILE A 231 -23.09 45.33 1.98
CA ILE A 231 -23.36 43.89 2.03
C ILE A 231 -22.32 43.16 1.18
N THR A 232 -22.09 43.62 -0.05
CA THR A 232 -21.09 43.07 -0.99
C THR A 232 -19.69 43.03 -0.38
N TRP A 233 -19.24 44.08 0.32
CA TRP A 233 -17.92 44.09 0.96
C TRP A 233 -17.84 43.19 2.19
N LYS A 234 -18.92 43.04 2.98
CA LYS A 234 -18.98 42.09 4.11
C LYS A 234 -18.90 40.64 3.63
N GLU A 235 -19.53 40.31 2.50
CA GLU A 235 -19.45 38.98 1.89
C GLU A 235 -18.07 38.69 1.30
N LYS A 236 -17.45 39.66 0.61
CA LYS A 236 -16.05 39.59 0.15
C LYS A 236 -15.08 39.39 1.32
N PHE A 237 -15.25 40.15 2.41
CA PHE A 237 -14.43 40.01 3.61
C PHE A 237 -14.61 38.64 4.28
N ARG A 238 -15.85 38.16 4.47
CA ARG A 238 -16.14 36.83 5.01
C ARG A 238 -15.53 35.71 4.14
N THR A 239 -15.57 35.87 2.83
CA THR A 239 -14.94 34.94 1.87
C THR A 239 -13.42 34.94 2.02
N LEU A 240 -12.79 36.12 2.15
CA LEU A 240 -11.35 36.26 2.39
C LEU A 240 -10.93 35.70 3.76
N GLU A 241 -11.72 35.93 4.80
CA GLU A 241 -11.51 35.39 6.15
C GLU A 241 -11.55 33.86 6.14
N ASN A 242 -12.52 33.26 5.42
CA ASN A 242 -12.60 31.81 5.27
C ASN A 242 -11.45 31.24 4.43
N LYS A 243 -11.02 31.92 3.35
CA LYS A 243 -9.81 31.57 2.60
C LYS A 243 -8.56 31.60 3.49
N TYR A 244 -8.41 32.64 4.32
CA TYR A 244 -7.29 32.78 5.26
C TYR A 244 -7.31 31.68 6.34
N ARG A 245 -8.49 31.37 6.90
CA ARG A 245 -8.69 30.27 7.86
C ARG A 245 -8.24 28.92 7.29
N GLY A 246 -8.69 28.57 6.08
CA GLY A 246 -8.29 27.35 5.40
C GLY A 246 -6.78 27.31 5.07
N MET A 247 -6.17 28.45 4.72
CA MET A 247 -4.73 28.56 4.52
C MET A 247 -3.93 28.37 5.83
N CYS A 248 -4.45 28.86 6.96
CA CYS A 248 -3.85 28.61 8.28
C CYS A 248 -3.94 27.13 8.69
N GLU A 249 -5.08 26.48 8.43
CA GLU A 249 -5.26 25.04 8.66
C GLU A 249 -4.33 24.20 7.76
N GLN A 250 -4.20 24.57 6.48
CA GLN A 250 -3.26 23.96 5.53
C GLN A 250 -1.81 24.12 6.00
N LYS A 251 -1.42 25.31 6.47
CA LYS A 251 -0.09 25.55 7.05
C LYS A 251 0.16 24.63 8.24
N GLY A 252 -0.76 24.56 9.20
CA GLY A 252 -0.63 23.70 10.38
C GLY A 252 -0.53 22.21 10.04
N TYR A 253 -1.28 21.74 9.04
CA TYR A 253 -1.16 20.36 8.54
C TYR A 253 0.23 20.07 7.94
N LEU A 254 0.78 20.99 7.14
CA LEU A 254 2.11 20.84 6.55
C LEU A 254 3.23 20.92 7.60
N GLU A 255 3.11 21.79 8.60
CA GLU A 255 4.04 21.87 9.73
C GLU A 255 4.03 20.58 10.58
N GLU A 256 2.86 20.00 10.83
CA GLU A 256 2.74 18.71 11.52
C GLU A 256 3.32 17.55 10.69
N LEU A 257 3.08 17.53 9.37
CA LEU A 257 3.64 16.53 8.47
C LEU A 257 5.17 16.64 8.37
N LEU A 258 5.71 17.87 8.33
CA LEU A 258 7.14 18.13 8.40
C LEU A 258 7.72 17.58 9.72
N ARG A 259 7.12 17.92 10.87
CA ARG A 259 7.56 17.43 12.19
C ARG A 259 7.57 15.91 12.28
N MET A 260 6.55 15.24 11.71
CA MET A 260 6.49 13.78 11.65
C MET A 260 7.61 13.19 10.77
N ARG A 261 7.98 13.86 9.67
CA ARG A 261 9.11 13.44 8.82
C ARG A 261 10.47 13.69 9.49
N GLU A 262 10.64 14.80 10.20
CA GLU A 262 11.84 15.11 10.99
C GLU A 262 12.04 14.07 12.11
N ASN A 263 10.99 13.74 12.85
CA ASN A 263 11.02 12.68 13.87
C ASN A 263 11.41 11.32 13.27
N GLN A 264 10.79 10.94 12.13
CA GLN A 264 11.11 9.68 11.44
C GLN A 264 12.56 9.64 10.95
N LEU A 265 13.09 10.78 10.50
CA LEU A 265 14.49 10.91 10.06
C LEU A 265 15.45 10.81 11.27
N ASP A 266 15.13 11.42 12.41
CA ASP A 266 15.94 11.30 13.62
C ASP A 266 15.94 9.87 14.19
N GLU A 267 14.78 9.21 14.27
CA GLU A 267 14.70 7.80 14.67
C GLU A 267 15.57 6.90 13.78
N SER A 268 15.52 7.11 12.46
CA SER A 268 16.35 6.38 11.49
C SER A 268 17.84 6.67 11.69
N ASN A 269 18.23 7.94 11.85
CA ASN A 269 19.60 8.34 12.13
C ASN A 269 20.12 7.74 13.45
N GLN A 270 19.31 7.71 14.50
CA GLN A 270 19.66 7.07 15.77
C GLN A 270 19.85 5.55 15.62
N GLN A 271 19.01 4.88 14.83
CA GLN A 271 19.18 3.45 14.52
C GLN A 271 20.46 3.20 13.72
N GLN A 272 20.74 4.01 12.70
CA GLN A 272 21.98 3.92 11.92
C GLN A 272 23.22 4.14 12.79
N GLN A 273 23.22 5.12 13.70
CA GLN A 273 24.32 5.33 14.64
C GLN A 273 24.50 4.16 15.62
N LYS A 274 23.42 3.53 16.09
CA LYS A 274 23.49 2.32 16.94
C LYS A 274 24.11 1.16 16.17
N LEU A 275 23.64 0.88 14.95
CA LEU A 275 24.19 -0.15 14.08
C LEU A 275 25.69 0.07 13.79
N PHE A 276 26.08 1.31 13.48
CA PHE A 276 27.49 1.65 13.21
C PHE A 276 28.40 1.44 14.44
N LYS A 277 27.89 1.73 15.65
CA LYS A 277 28.60 1.43 16.91
C LYS A 277 28.74 -0.08 17.13
N THR A 278 27.69 -0.86 16.89
CA THR A 278 27.73 -2.33 17.02
C THR A 278 28.69 -2.95 16.02
N LEU A 279 28.65 -2.55 14.74
CA LEU A 279 29.60 -3.01 13.71
C LEU A 279 31.05 -2.72 14.12
N ARG A 280 31.36 -1.49 14.53
CA ARG A 280 32.72 -1.12 14.95
C ARG A 280 33.19 -1.86 16.22
N ALA A 281 32.27 -2.25 17.10
CA ALA A 281 32.59 -3.11 18.24
C ALA A 281 32.91 -4.55 17.80
N MET A 282 32.10 -5.11 16.91
CA MET A 282 32.29 -6.45 16.33
C MET A 282 33.56 -6.54 15.49
N GLU A 283 33.91 -5.51 14.72
CA GLU A 283 35.19 -5.43 13.99
C GLU A 283 36.39 -5.49 14.94
N LYS A 284 36.31 -4.83 16.10
CA LYS A 284 37.36 -4.86 17.13
C LYS A 284 37.40 -6.18 17.90
N GLU A 285 36.29 -6.91 17.97
CA GLU A 285 36.21 -8.26 18.51
C GLU A 285 36.83 -9.28 17.55
N ASN A 286 36.33 -9.35 16.32
CA ASN A 286 36.87 -10.19 15.26
C ASN A 286 38.39 -9.95 15.04
N LYS A 287 38.86 -8.70 15.17
CA LYS A 287 40.30 -8.42 15.08
C LYS A 287 41.07 -9.05 16.26
N ARG A 288 40.58 -8.91 17.50
CA ARG A 288 41.23 -9.54 18.67
C ARG A 288 41.25 -11.07 18.53
N GLU A 289 40.13 -11.68 18.16
CA GLU A 289 40.06 -13.13 17.91
C GLU A 289 41.05 -13.56 16.83
N ARG A 290 41.21 -12.78 15.75
CA ARG A 290 42.19 -13.08 14.70
C ARG A 290 43.63 -12.92 15.18
N ASP A 291 43.95 -11.84 15.89
CA ASP A 291 45.28 -11.58 16.44
C ASP A 291 45.65 -12.69 17.49
N GLU A 292 44.68 -13.15 18.30
CA GLU A 292 44.82 -14.28 19.23
C GLU A 292 45.05 -15.63 18.51
N LEU A 293 44.29 -15.92 17.45
CA LEU A 293 44.47 -17.12 16.63
C LEU A 293 45.83 -17.11 15.89
N GLU A 294 46.26 -15.96 15.38
CA GLU A 294 47.59 -15.79 14.77
C GLU A 294 48.70 -16.10 15.79
N GLN A 295 48.56 -15.66 17.05
CA GLN A 295 49.53 -15.99 18.10
C GLN A 295 49.53 -17.48 18.46
N VAL A 296 48.36 -18.13 18.59
CA VAL A 296 48.27 -19.59 18.83
C VAL A 296 48.93 -20.39 17.70
N ILE A 297 48.78 -19.97 16.44
CA ILE A 297 49.45 -20.61 15.30
C ILE A 297 50.97 -20.48 15.41
N LEU A 298 51.50 -19.32 15.80
CA LEU A 298 52.94 -19.10 15.99
C LEU A 298 53.51 -19.95 17.14
N GLU A 299 52.78 -20.06 18.26
CA GLU A 299 53.17 -20.90 19.40
C GLU A 299 53.19 -22.40 19.02
N LEU A 300 52.22 -22.87 18.23
CA LEU A 300 52.19 -24.24 17.71
C LEU A 300 53.33 -24.51 16.70
N GLN A 301 53.68 -23.53 15.86
CA GLN A 301 54.80 -23.65 14.92
C GLN A 301 56.16 -23.70 15.63
N ALA A 302 56.31 -23.06 16.79
CA ALA A 302 57.54 -23.08 17.57
C ALA A 302 57.76 -24.39 18.38
N GLN A 303 56.79 -25.30 18.39
CA GLN A 303 56.85 -26.60 19.07
C GLN A 303 57.13 -27.79 18.11
N LEU A 304 57.34 -27.51 16.82
CA LEU A 304 57.65 -28.46 15.75
C LEU A 304 59.12 -28.39 15.32
#